data_AF-A0A2G7GRN1-F1
#
_entry.id   AF-A0A2G7GRN1-F1
#
_cell.length_a   1.000
_cell.length_b   1.000
_cell.length_c   1.000
_cell.angle_alpha   90.00
_cell.angle_beta   90.00
_cell.angle_gamma   90.00
#
_symmetry.space_group_name_H-M   'P 1'
#
loop_
_entity.id
_entity.type
_entity.pdbx_description
1 polymer ?
#
loop_
_entity_poly.entity_id
_entity_poly.type
_entity_poly.pdbx_seq_one_letter_code
_entity_poly.pdbx_strand_id
1 'polypeptide(L)' 'MSQDDYIQASNLWHIFSEEKNRTAQAIAGALSGARQDIQMRHLYHFFQADVDYSRCVAQALSIEIDPCMLQHNPQAVTV' A
#
# COMPACT_ATOMS: atom_id res chain seq x y z
N MET A 1 9.75 13.83 -18.07
CA MET A 1 8.76 12.75 -18.03
C MET A 1 8.48 12.48 -16.56
N SER A 2 7.31 12.87 -16.05
CA SER A 2 6.90 12.47 -14.70
C SER A 2 6.33 11.07 -14.86
N GLN A 3 7.18 10.07 -14.65
CA GLN A 3 6.72 8.69 -14.55
C GLN A 3 6.10 8.59 -13.17
N ASP A 4 4.79 8.33 -13.12
CA ASP A 4 4.09 8.15 -11.86
C ASP A 4 4.76 7.00 -11.09
N ASP A 5 5.38 7.33 -9.95
CA ASP A 5 6.18 6.43 -9.11
C ASP A 5 5.37 5.21 -8.63
N TYR A 6 4.04 5.27 -8.72
CA TYR A 6 3.12 4.25 -8.20
C TYR A 6 2.66 3.23 -9.26
N ILE A 7 2.68 3.55 -10.56
CA ILE A 7 2.15 2.68 -11.61
C ILE A 7 2.89 1.34 -11.67
N GLN A 8 4.22 1.36 -11.55
CA GLN A 8 5.01 0.13 -11.64
C GLN A 8 4.74 -0.81 -10.46
N ALA A 9 4.61 -0.26 -9.24
CA ALA A 9 4.28 -1.04 -8.05
C ALA A 9 2.87 -1.63 -8.14
N SER A 10 1.89 -0.86 -8.64
CA SER A 10 0.52 -1.32 -8.88
C SER A 10 0.48 -2.48 -9.88
N ASN A 11 1.16 -2.34 -11.02
CA ASN A 11 1.22 -3.38 -12.05
C ASN A 11 1.87 -4.65 -11.52
N LEU A 12 2.97 -4.54 -10.77
CA LEU A 12 3.61 -5.68 -10.14
C LEU A 12 2.65 -6.40 -9.18
N TRP A 13 1.92 -5.64 -8.35
CA TRP A 13 0.95 -6.19 -7.41
C TRP A 13 -0.15 -6.99 -8.11
N HIS A 14 -0.65 -6.51 -9.25
CA HIS A 14 -1.68 -7.20 -10.03
C HIS A 14 -1.21 -8.51 -10.67
N ILE A 15 0.09 -8.67 -10.91
CA ILE A 15 0.66 -9.93 -11.43
C ILE A 15 0.78 -10.98 -10.32
N PHE A 16 0.91 -10.56 -9.05
CA PHE A 16 1.04 -11.48 -7.93
C PHE A 16 -0.26 -12.22 -7.61
N SER A 17 -0.10 -13.48 -7.20
CA SER A 17 -1.18 -14.32 -6.69
C SER A 17 -0.87 -14.74 -5.25
N GLU A 18 -0.31 -15.93 -5.04
CA GLU A 18 0.15 -16.40 -3.73
C GLU A 18 1.25 -15.50 -3.15
N GLU A 19 2.03 -14.82 -4.00
CA GLU A 19 3.12 -13.93 -3.62
C GLU A 19 2.64 -12.69 -2.86
N LYS A 20 1.38 -12.29 -3.01
CA LYS A 20 0.82 -11.12 -2.32
C LYS A 20 0.95 -11.26 -0.81
N ASN A 21 0.54 -12.40 -0.27
CA ASN A 21 0.60 -12.66 1.17
C ASN A 21 2.05 -12.68 1.67
N ARG A 22 2.94 -13.41 0.97
CA ARG A 22 4.36 -13.47 1.31
C ARG A 22 5.01 -12.09 1.31
N THR A 23 4.69 -11.27 0.31
CA THR A 23 5.22 -9.91 0.17
C THR A 23 4.74 -9.02 1.30
N ALA A 24 3.44 -9.04 1.63
CA ALA A 24 2.88 -8.27 2.73
C ALA A 24 3.53 -8.65 4.08
N GLN A 25 3.72 -9.95 4.34
CA GLN A 25 4.37 -10.44 5.56
C GLN A 25 5.83 -10.01 5.66
N ALA A 26 6.58 -10.06 4.54
CA ALA A 26 7.98 -9.61 4.51
C ALA A 26 8.09 -8.11 4.81
N ILE A 27 7.22 -7.29 4.22
CA ILE A 27 7.16 -5.84 4.46
C ILE A 27 6.79 -5.56 5.91
N ALA A 28 5.77 -6.24 6.45
CA ALA A 28 5.36 -6.08 7.85
C ALA A 28 6.49 -6.45 8.81
N GLY A 29 7.22 -7.54 8.53
CA GLY A 29 8.41 -7.93 9.30
C GLY A 29 9.46 -6.82 9.34
N ALA A 30 9.76 -6.22 8.19
CA ALA A 30 10.72 -5.11 8.10
C ALA A 30 10.23 -3.81 8.77
N LEU A 31 8.93 -3.53 8.75
CA LEU A 31 8.35 -2.30 9.29
C LEU A 31 7.94 -2.40 10.77
N SER A 32 7.76 -3.60 11.32
CA SER A 32 7.22 -3.82 12.68
C SER A 32 7.96 -3.08 13.79
N GLY A 33 9.28 -2.92 13.66
CA GLY A 33 10.13 -2.19 14.61
C GLY A 33 10.19 -0.68 14.38
N ALA A 34 9.61 -0.17 13.29
CA ALA A 34 9.59 1.26 12.99
C ALA A 34 8.53 1.99 13.83
N ARG A 35 8.70 3.30 14.01
CA ARG A 35 7.67 4.14 14.64
C ARG A 35 6.36 4.11 13.86
N GLN A 36 5.24 4.21 14.57
CA GLN A 36 3.91 4.14 13.98
C GLN A 36 3.69 5.17 12.85
N ASP A 37 4.20 6.40 12.99
CA ASP A 37 4.08 7.42 11.95
C ASP A 37 4.84 7.07 10.66
N ILE A 38 5.94 6.32 10.76
CA ILE A 38 6.66 5.79 9.60
C ILE A 38 5.86 4.66 8.95
N GLN A 39 5.28 3.76 9.74
CA GLN A 39 4.42 2.70 9.23
C GLN A 39 3.21 3.28 8.47
N MET A 40 2.55 4.30 9.03
CA MET A 40 1.42 4.98 8.38
C MET A 40 1.81 5.68 7.07
N ARG A 41 2.99 6.29 6.99
CA ARG A 41 3.49 6.88 5.73
C ARG A 41 3.73 5.83 4.66
N HIS A 42 4.28 4.67 5.03
CA HIS A 42 4.42 3.56 4.09
C HIS A 42 3.06 3.04 3.59
N LEU A 43 2.08 2.88 4.49
CA LEU A 43 0.72 2.51 4.09
C LEU A 43 0.11 3.51 3.11
N TYR A 44 0.33 4.81 3.31
CA TYR A 44 -0.09 5.82 2.34
C TYR A 44 0.54 5.60 0.96
N HIS A 45 1.84 5.32 0.86
CA HIS A 45 2.48 5.05 -0.43
C HIS A 45 1.96 3.76 -1.09
N PHE A 46 1.70 2.71 -0.31
CA PHE A 46 1.08 1.50 -0.84
C PHE A 46 -0.34 1.78 -1.32
N PHE A 47 -1.10 2.64 -0.64
CA PHE A 47 -2.44 3.04 -1.05
C PHE A 47 -2.44 3.82 -2.37
N GLN A 48 -1.47 4.71 -2.56
CA GLN A 48 -1.27 5.41 -3.83
C GLN A 48 -0.98 4.44 -5.00
N ALA A 49 -0.29 3.33 -4.73
CA ALA A 49 -0.08 2.27 -5.72
C ALA A 49 -1.32 1.40 -5.93
N ASP A 50 -1.90 0.87 -4.85
CA ASP A 50 -3.05 -0.02 -4.91
C ASP A 50 -3.72 -0.19 -3.53
N VAL A 51 -5.05 -0.14 -3.50
CA VAL A 51 -5.83 -0.24 -2.25
C VAL A 51 -5.71 -1.62 -1.60
N ASP A 52 -5.74 -2.69 -2.39
CA ASP A 52 -5.58 -4.07 -1.91
C ASP A 52 -4.16 -4.26 -1.36
N TYR A 53 -3.15 -3.67 -2.01
CA TYR A 53 -1.78 -3.72 -1.53
C TYR A 53 -1.63 -3.08 -0.14
N SER A 54 -2.10 -1.84 0.04
CA SER A 54 -2.10 -1.18 1.35
C SER A 54 -2.84 -1.98 2.41
N ARG A 55 -4.00 -2.57 2.06
CA ARG A 55 -4.81 -3.35 2.97
C ARG A 55 -4.09 -4.60 3.45
N CYS A 56 -3.46 -5.35 2.54
CA CYS A 56 -2.70 -6.55 2.90
C CYS A 56 -1.54 -6.23 3.85
N VAL A 57 -0.80 -5.14 3.60
CA VAL A 57 0.31 -4.72 4.47
C VAL A 57 -0.20 -4.27 5.85
N ALA A 58 -1.28 -3.50 5.90
CA ALA A 58 -1.85 -3.06 7.18
C ALA A 58 -2.38 -4.23 8.03
N GLN A 59 -3.04 -5.20 7.39
CA GLN A 59 -3.47 -6.43 8.07
C GLN A 59 -2.27 -7.20 8.64
N ALA A 60 -1.18 -7.34 7.87
CA ALA A 60 0.04 -7.99 8.34
C ALA A 60 0.72 -7.24 9.49
N LEU A 61 0.60 -5.90 9.54
CA LEU A 61 1.05 -5.07 10.66
C LEU A 61 0.07 -5.03 11.84
N SER A 62 -1.09 -5.69 11.74
CA SER A 62 -2.17 -5.59 12.74
C SER A 62 -2.66 -4.14 12.96
N ILE A 63 -2.67 -3.34 11.89
CA ILE A 63 -3.20 -1.97 11.88
C ILE A 63 -4.61 -2.01 11.26
N GLU A 64 -5.60 -1.50 11.99
CA GLU A 64 -6.93 -1.29 11.44
C GLU A 64 -6.92 -0.07 10.51
N ILE A 65 -7.29 -0.28 9.25
CA ILE A 65 -7.54 0.82 8.31
C ILE A 65 -8.99 1.27 8.49
N ASP A 66 -9.18 2.50 8.95
CA ASP A 66 -10.49 3.15 8.91
C ASP A 66 -10.92 3.32 7.44
N PRO A 67 -12.10 2.81 7.02
CA PRO A 67 -12.62 2.98 5.68
C PRO A 67 -12.68 4.45 5.21
N CYS A 68 -12.80 5.42 6.12
CA CYS A 68 -12.79 6.85 5.78
C CYS A 68 -11.43 7.31 5.22
N MET A 69 -10.33 6.64 5.59
CA MET A 69 -9.00 6.88 5.03
C MET A 69 -8.88 6.40 3.57
N LEU A 70 -9.71 5.43 3.17
CA LEU A 70 -9.73 4.88 1.79
C LEU A 70 -10.55 5.75 0.81
N GLN A 71 -11.25 6.78 1.30
CA GLN A 71 -12.18 7.59 0.50
C GLN A 71 -11.55 8.82 -0.18
N HIS A 72 -10.25 9.08 0.01
CA HIS A 72 -9.58 10.23 -0.58
C HIS A 72 -8.74 9.85 -1.81
N ASN A 73 -9.40 9.74 -2.97
CA ASN A 73 -8.74 10.00 -4.25
C ASN A 73 -9.62 10.90 -5.15
N PRO A 74 -9.55 12.24 -5.00
CA PRO A 74 -10.24 13.16 -5.90
C PRO A 74 -9.49 13.48 -7.20
N GLN A 75 -8.43 12.75 -7.58
CA GLN A 75 -7.65 13.06 -8.80
C GLN A 75 -7.43 11.84 -9.68
N ALA A 76 -8.52 11.34 -10.25
CA ALA A 76 -8.51 10.83 -11.61
C ALA A 76 -9.29 11.82 -12.50
N VAL A 77 -8.73 13.02 -12.68
CA VAL A 77 -9.19 14.01 -13.67
C VAL A 77 -8.22 14.02 -14.85
N THR A 78 -8.72 13.47 -15.96
CA THR A 78 -8.52 13.79 -17.38
C THR A 78 -7.31 14.64 -17.80
N VAL A 79 -6.50 14.10 -18.72
CA VAL A 79 -6.38 14.58 -20.12
C VAL A 79 -6.27 13.37 -21.05
#